data_AF-A0A352FH32-F1
#
_entry.id   AF-A0A352FH32-F1
#
_cell.length_a   1.000
_cell.length_b   1.000
_cell.length_c   1.000
_cell.angle_alpha   90.00
_cell.angle_beta   90.00
_cell.angle_gamma   90.00
#
_symmetry.space_group_name_H-M   'P 1'
#
loop_
_entity.id
_entity.type
_entity.pdbx_description
1 polymer ?
#
loop_
_entity_poly.entity_id
_entity_poly.type
_entity_poly.pdbx_seq_one_letter_code
_entity_poly.pdbx_strand_id
1 'polypeptide(L)'
;MADKHHITETPDTSYIKNLDVAHEMSDVHIDGIAKFVVGLFILMVASFILMWALFRILESKTVDAPPSPMALREKDRLPPEPRLQSAPGFAEELDKTAQAQKEKKAELSPQITGNTPAPKDPKWEIRVLHDQWNEVLKNGPVDQNGQHYGMPIDQAKEQVLKQLEQQKKQ
;
A
#
# COMPACT_ATOMS: atom_id res chain seq x y z
N MET A 1 -78.04 -42.18 9.77
CA MET A 1 -76.74 -42.12 9.09
C MET A 1 -76.99 -41.69 7.66
N ALA A 2 -76.46 -40.53 7.27
CA ALA A 2 -76.22 -40.11 5.89
C ALA A 2 -75.27 -38.91 5.98
N ASP A 3 -74.07 -39.05 5.41
CA ASP A 3 -72.91 -38.17 5.60
C ASP A 3 -73.12 -36.75 5.06
N LYS A 4 -72.74 -35.74 5.86
CA LYS A 4 -72.64 -34.34 5.43
C LYS A 4 -71.21 -34.07 4.98
N HIS A 5 -70.94 -34.18 3.68
CA HIS A 5 -69.70 -33.64 3.11
C HIS A 5 -69.76 -32.11 3.10
N HIS A 6 -68.93 -31.47 3.94
CA HIS A 6 -68.74 -30.02 3.95
C HIS A 6 -67.79 -29.63 2.80
N ILE A 7 -68.35 -29.05 1.74
CA ILE A 7 -67.63 -28.59 0.57
C ILE A 7 -67.13 -27.16 0.84
N THR A 8 -65.82 -26.99 1.07
CA THR A 8 -65.17 -25.67 1.05
C THR A 8 -64.68 -25.36 -0.36
N GLU A 9 -65.60 -25.05 -1.27
CA GLU A 9 -65.19 -24.39 -2.51
C GLU A 9 -64.95 -22.93 -2.15
N THR A 10 -63.69 -22.50 -2.14
CA THR A 10 -63.38 -21.08 -2.11
C THR A 10 -63.90 -20.48 -3.41
N PRO A 11 -64.70 -19.39 -3.37
CA PRO A 11 -65.20 -18.74 -4.58
C PRO A 11 -64.03 -18.46 -5.54
N ASP A 12 -64.18 -18.84 -6.80
CA ASP A 12 -63.16 -18.64 -7.83
C ASP A 12 -62.91 -17.15 -8.03
N THR A 13 -61.91 -16.58 -7.36
CA THR A 13 -61.61 -15.14 -7.44
C THR A 13 -60.81 -14.75 -8.69
N SER A 14 -60.63 -15.65 -9.66
CA SER A 14 -59.91 -15.36 -10.91
C SER A 14 -60.57 -14.25 -11.76
N TYR A 15 -61.84 -13.95 -11.52
CA TYR A 15 -62.56 -12.84 -12.15
C TYR A 15 -62.28 -11.47 -11.51
N ILE A 16 -61.68 -11.42 -10.31
CA ILE A 16 -61.31 -10.16 -9.65
C ILE A 16 -60.02 -9.64 -10.29
N LYS A 17 -60.18 -8.96 -11.43
CA LYS A 17 -59.11 -8.21 -12.07
C LYS A 17 -59.09 -6.82 -11.46
N ASN A 18 -58.05 -6.50 -10.69
CA ASN A 18 -57.75 -5.13 -10.30
C ASN A 18 -57.31 -4.34 -11.55
N LEU A 19 -58.29 -3.89 -12.34
CA LEU A 19 -58.08 -3.09 -13.55
C LEU A 19 -57.37 -1.75 -13.25
N ASP A 20 -57.51 -1.27 -12.01
CA ASP A 20 -56.87 -0.06 -11.47
C ASP A 20 -55.45 -0.31 -10.93
N VAL A 21 -55.06 -1.58 -10.75
CA VAL A 21 -53.64 -1.96 -10.60
C VAL A 21 -53.09 -2.16 -12.01
N ALA A 22 -53.07 -1.06 -12.77
CA ALA A 22 -52.19 -0.96 -13.91
C ALA A 22 -50.77 -1.18 -13.35
N HIS A 23 -50.13 -2.30 -13.70
CA HIS A 23 -48.68 -2.30 -13.68
C HIS A 23 -48.30 -1.19 -14.64
N GLU A 24 -47.96 -0.02 -14.10
CA GLU A 24 -47.40 1.05 -14.89
C GLU A 24 -46.08 0.47 -15.40
N MET A 25 -46.11 -0.06 -16.64
CA MET A 25 -44.91 -0.35 -17.39
C MET A 25 -44.16 0.97 -17.37
N SER A 26 -43.17 1.05 -16.49
CA SER A 26 -42.43 2.25 -16.18
C SER A 26 -42.04 2.88 -17.52
N ASP A 27 -42.69 4.00 -17.86
CA ASP A 27 -42.41 4.73 -19.09
C ASP A 27 -41.09 5.46 -18.87
N VAL A 28 -40.01 4.66 -18.95
CA VAL A 28 -38.67 5.15 -18.73
C VAL A 28 -38.32 5.99 -19.95
N HIS A 29 -38.06 7.27 -19.72
CA HIS A 29 -37.72 8.22 -20.77
C HIS A 29 -36.29 7.98 -21.30
N ILE A 30 -36.15 6.98 -22.18
CA ILE A 30 -34.88 6.48 -22.71
C ILE A 30 -34.06 7.59 -23.38
N ASP A 31 -34.73 8.52 -24.09
CA ASP A 31 -34.07 9.64 -24.77
C ASP A 31 -33.38 10.58 -23.78
N GLY A 32 -34.02 10.86 -22.63
CA GLY A 32 -33.42 11.67 -21.58
C GLY A 32 -32.21 11.00 -20.94
N ILE A 33 -32.30 9.69 -20.71
CA ILE A 33 -31.18 8.90 -20.16
C ILE A 33 -30.01 8.85 -21.13
N ALA A 34 -30.28 8.62 -22.43
CA ALA A 34 -29.25 8.59 -23.46
C ALA A 34 -28.51 9.93 -23.55
N LYS A 35 -29.25 11.05 -23.60
CA LYS A 35 -28.67 12.40 -23.60
C LYS A 35 -27.87 12.69 -22.35
N PHE A 36 -28.33 12.23 -21.18
CA PHE A 36 -27.61 12.38 -19.93
C PHE A 36 -26.28 11.62 -19.92
N VAL A 37 -26.27 10.37 -20.38
CA VAL A 37 -25.04 9.56 -20.49
C VAL A 37 -24.05 10.20 -21.47
N VAL A 38 -24.53 10.68 -22.62
CA VAL A 38 -23.69 11.39 -23.59
C VAL A 38 -23.13 12.68 -22.98
N GLY A 39 -23.95 13.45 -22.27
CA GLY A 39 -23.49 14.65 -21.56
C GLY A 39 -22.41 14.36 -20.51
N LEU A 40 -22.60 13.31 -19.71
CA LEU A 40 -21.60 12.85 -18.74
C LEU A 40 -20.30 12.42 -19.42
N PHE A 41 -20.39 11.70 -20.54
CA PHE A 41 -19.22 11.29 -21.29
C PHE A 41 -18.43 12.49 -21.84
N ILE A 42 -19.13 13.47 -22.42
CA ILE A 42 -18.51 14.71 -22.90
C ILE A 42 -17.80 15.46 -21.76
N LEU A 43 -18.46 15.58 -20.60
CA LEU A 43 -17.87 16.23 -19.42
C LEU A 43 -16.60 15.49 -18.96
N MET A 44 -16.63 14.17 -18.92
CA MET A 44 -15.47 13.34 -18.55
C MET A 44 -14.29 13.59 -19.49
N VAL A 45 -14.52 13.57 -20.80
CA VAL A 45 -13.49 13.83 -21.81
C VAL A 45 -12.96 15.26 -21.70
N ALA A 46 -13.83 16.24 -21.48
CA ALA A 46 -13.44 17.63 -21.29
C ALA A 46 -12.56 17.82 -20.05
N SER A 47 -12.92 17.22 -18.91
CA SER A 47 -12.11 17.24 -17.69
C SER A 47 -10.74 16.57 -17.89
N PHE A 48 -10.70 15.45 -18.62
CA PHE A 48 -9.44 14.78 -18.95
C PHE A 48 -8.52 15.68 -19.80
N ILE A 49 -9.07 16.29 -20.86
CA ILE A 49 -8.31 17.21 -21.72
C ILE A 49 -7.81 18.41 -20.93
N LEU A 50 -8.64 18.97 -20.04
CA LEU A 50 -8.28 20.12 -19.21
C LEU A 50 -7.11 19.78 -18.26
N MET A 51 -7.17 18.61 -17.61
CA MET A 51 -6.12 18.14 -16.73
C MET A 51 -4.82 17.86 -17.50
N TRP A 52 -4.92 17.20 -18.66
CA TRP A 52 -3.78 16.94 -19.55
C TRP A 52 -3.11 18.25 -20.00
N ALA A 53 -3.89 19.24 -20.42
CA ALA A 53 -3.39 20.55 -20.82
C ALA A 53 -2.72 21.28 -19.64
N LEU A 54 -3.32 21.24 -18.45
CA LEU A 54 -2.77 21.84 -17.24
C LEU A 54 -1.39 21.28 -16.91
N PHE A 55 -1.24 19.95 -16.92
CA PHE A 55 0.06 19.31 -16.67
C PHE A 55 1.11 19.69 -17.71
N ARG A 56 0.73 19.74 -18.99
CA ARG A 56 1.64 20.15 -20.07
C ARG A 56 2.13 21.60 -19.90
N ILE A 57 1.27 22.48 -19.40
CA ILE A 57 1.63 23.87 -19.06
C ILE A 57 2.56 23.92 -17.84
N LEU A 58 2.29 23.14 -16.80
CA LEU A 58 3.12 23.08 -15.59
C LEU A 58 4.51 22.53 -15.90
N GLU A 59 4.62 21.49 -16.72
CA GLU A 59 5.89 20.92 -17.19
C GLU A 59 6.70 21.95 -17.99
N SER A 60 6.05 22.77 -18.83
CA SER A 60 6.75 23.85 -19.54
C SER A 60 7.29 24.95 -18.61
N LYS A 61 6.86 24.98 -17.34
CA LYS A 61 7.25 25.96 -16.32
C LYS A 61 8.26 25.43 -15.31
N THR A 62 8.59 24.13 -15.32
CA THR A 62 9.69 23.60 -14.50
C THR A 62 11.01 24.00 -15.14
N VAL A 63 11.35 25.27 -15.03
CA VAL A 63 12.73 25.74 -15.14
C VAL A 63 13.45 25.17 -13.92
N ASP A 64 14.55 24.45 -14.13
CA ASP A 64 15.38 23.88 -13.06
C ASP A 64 15.60 24.93 -11.98
N ALA A 65 14.93 24.77 -10.85
CA ALA A 65 15.08 25.70 -9.75
C ALA A 65 16.54 25.61 -9.29
N PRO A 66 17.26 26.74 -9.13
CA PRO A 66 18.59 26.69 -8.54
C PRO A 66 18.49 25.97 -7.19
N PRO A 67 19.47 25.11 -6.87
CA PRO A 67 19.42 24.27 -5.68
C PRO A 67 19.12 25.15 -4.46
N SER A 68 18.12 24.75 -3.67
CA SER A 68 17.68 25.56 -2.53
C SER A 68 18.87 25.80 -1.60
N PRO A 69 18.97 26.96 -0.94
CA PRO A 69 20.04 27.21 0.04
C PRO A 69 19.97 26.24 1.25
N MET A 70 18.87 25.49 1.38
CA MET A 70 18.69 24.38 2.34
C MET A 70 19.10 23.01 1.79
N ALA A 71 19.35 22.86 0.49
CA ALA A 71 19.97 21.67 -0.08
C ALA A 71 21.46 21.68 0.30
N LEU A 72 21.74 21.37 1.57
CA LEU A 72 23.10 21.21 2.07
C LEU A 72 23.83 20.19 1.20
N ARG A 73 25.03 20.55 0.73
CA ARG A 73 25.92 19.61 0.04
C ARG A 73 26.16 18.42 0.96
N GLU A 74 26.34 17.22 0.39
CA GLU A 74 26.48 15.96 1.16
C GLU A 74 27.53 16.08 2.30
N LYS A 75 28.57 16.89 2.10
CA LYS A 75 29.60 17.23 3.11
C LYS A 75 29.13 18.06 4.31
N ASP A 76 28.11 18.91 4.13
CA ASP A 76 27.61 19.84 5.16
C ASP A 76 26.50 19.18 6.01
N ARG A 77 25.92 18.08 5.51
CA ARG A 77 24.88 17.30 6.20
C ARG A 77 25.43 16.44 7.33
N LEU A 78 26.73 16.17 7.31
CA LEU A 78 27.38 15.39 8.35
C LEU A 78 27.99 16.33 9.40
N PRO A 79 27.83 16.02 10.70
CA PRO A 79 28.52 16.78 11.74
C PRO A 79 30.04 16.71 11.51
N PRO A 80 30.75 17.82 11.76
CA PRO A 80 32.20 17.90 11.61
C PRO A 80 32.89 16.86 12.49
N GLU A 81 34.02 16.34 12.02
CA GLU A 81 34.85 15.43 12.82
C GLU A 81 35.41 16.15 14.06
N PRO A 82 35.58 15.47 15.22
CA PRO A 82 35.59 14.02 15.44
C PRO A 82 34.20 13.44 15.77
N ARG A 83 33.71 12.53 14.91
CA ARG A 83 32.41 11.86 15.11
C ARG A 83 32.55 10.79 16.19
N LEU A 84 31.62 10.74 17.14
CA LEU A 84 31.57 9.70 18.18
C LEU A 84 31.04 8.33 17.69
N GLN A 85 30.68 8.21 16.40
CA GLN A 85 30.17 6.96 15.81
C GLN A 85 31.14 6.43 14.74
N SER A 86 32.38 6.17 15.14
CA SER A 86 33.37 5.41 14.36
C SER A 86 33.10 3.90 14.44
N ALA A 87 31.83 3.48 14.45
CA ALA A 87 31.51 2.07 14.42
C ALA A 87 31.82 1.52 13.02
N PRO A 88 32.71 0.52 12.89
CA PRO A 88 32.99 -0.11 11.60
C PRO A 88 31.69 -0.73 11.07
N GLY A 89 31.16 -0.14 9.99
CA GLY A 89 29.84 -0.45 9.43
C GLY A 89 28.96 0.78 9.17
N PHE A 90 29.10 1.87 9.93
CA PHE A 90 28.24 3.05 9.73
C PHE A 90 28.84 4.13 8.83
N ALA A 91 30.17 4.25 8.77
CA ALA A 91 30.84 5.33 8.04
C ALA A 91 31.06 5.04 6.55
N GLU A 92 31.35 3.78 6.17
CA GLU A 92 31.64 3.41 4.78
C GLU A 92 30.45 2.74 4.08
N GLU A 93 29.53 2.16 4.86
CA GLU A 93 28.36 1.48 4.32
C GLU A 93 27.25 2.47 3.98
N LEU A 94 27.19 3.69 4.55
CA LEU A 94 26.19 4.69 4.16
C LEU A 94 26.45 5.24 2.76
N ASP A 95 27.71 5.44 2.36
CA ASP A 95 28.05 5.90 1.02
C ASP A 95 27.98 4.76 -0.01
N LYS A 96 28.40 3.54 0.34
CA LYS A 96 28.21 2.37 -0.53
C LYS A 96 26.76 1.93 -0.61
N THR A 97 25.95 2.05 0.44
CA THR A 97 24.50 1.80 0.34
C THR A 97 23.79 2.97 -0.30
N ALA A 98 24.21 4.23 -0.15
CA ALA A 98 23.63 5.35 -0.89
C ALA A 98 24.03 5.34 -2.37
N GLN A 99 25.24 4.89 -2.72
CA GLN A 99 25.67 4.69 -4.11
C GLN A 99 25.08 3.41 -4.70
N ALA A 100 25.06 2.28 -3.98
CA ALA A 100 24.35 1.08 -4.40
C ALA A 100 22.83 1.29 -4.40
N GLN A 101 22.27 2.21 -3.60
CA GLN A 101 20.89 2.65 -3.71
C GLN A 101 20.72 3.69 -4.80
N LYS A 102 21.70 4.51 -5.19
CA LYS A 102 21.61 5.39 -6.37
C LYS A 102 21.76 4.59 -7.67
N GLU A 103 22.62 3.57 -7.70
CA GLU A 103 22.81 2.62 -8.80
C GLU A 103 21.64 1.63 -8.84
N LYS A 104 21.23 1.02 -7.71
CA LYS A 104 19.98 0.24 -7.68
C LYS A 104 18.77 1.11 -7.89
N LYS A 105 18.72 2.40 -7.55
CA LYS A 105 17.59 3.29 -7.92
C LYS A 105 17.73 3.85 -9.33
N ALA A 106 18.88 3.70 -9.99
CA ALA A 106 19.05 3.97 -11.42
C ALA A 106 18.68 2.73 -12.26
N GLU A 107 18.94 1.52 -11.76
CA GLU A 107 18.46 0.25 -12.34
C GLU A 107 17.00 -0.09 -11.94
N LEU A 108 16.57 0.33 -10.75
CA LEU A 108 15.21 0.27 -10.20
C LEU A 108 14.54 1.65 -10.27
N SER A 109 15.03 2.53 -11.14
CA SER A 109 14.15 3.47 -11.83
C SER A 109 13.83 2.80 -13.14
N PRO A 110 12.75 2.02 -13.21
CA PRO A 110 12.02 2.07 -14.44
C PRO A 110 11.56 3.52 -14.58
N GLN A 111 12.25 4.23 -15.46
CA GLN A 111 11.57 4.71 -16.65
C GLN A 111 10.06 4.46 -16.54
N ILE A 112 9.33 5.50 -16.16
CA ILE A 112 7.89 5.59 -16.39
C ILE A 112 7.74 5.74 -17.91
N THR A 113 8.07 4.64 -18.59
CA THR A 113 7.86 4.29 -19.98
C THR A 113 7.28 2.88 -19.90
N GLY A 114 5.96 2.82 -19.74
CA GLY A 114 5.11 1.68 -20.11
C GLY A 114 5.22 0.33 -19.37
N ASN A 115 6.40 -0.17 -18.99
CA ASN A 115 6.58 -1.63 -18.83
C ASN A 115 7.44 -2.06 -17.62
N THR A 116 7.16 -1.58 -16.40
CA THR A 116 7.78 -2.19 -15.20
C THR A 116 6.74 -2.58 -14.18
N PRO A 117 6.73 -3.85 -13.74
CA PRO A 117 5.74 -4.29 -12.77
C PRO A 117 5.97 -3.53 -11.47
N ALA A 118 4.93 -2.80 -11.03
CA ALA A 118 4.80 -2.39 -9.64
C ALA A 118 5.13 -3.59 -8.73
N PRO A 119 5.73 -3.38 -7.55
CA PRO A 119 5.99 -4.47 -6.61
C PRO A 119 4.69 -5.26 -6.44
N LYS A 120 4.68 -6.54 -6.86
CA LYS A 120 3.44 -7.33 -7.02
C LYS A 120 2.65 -7.51 -5.72
N ASP A 121 3.20 -7.12 -4.58
CA ASP A 121 2.64 -7.35 -3.26
C ASP A 121 2.92 -6.15 -2.34
N PRO A 122 1.90 -5.55 -1.71
CA PRO A 122 2.06 -4.44 -0.76
C PRO A 122 2.94 -4.79 0.45
N LYS A 123 3.17 -6.08 0.72
CA LYS A 123 4.00 -6.53 1.84
C LYS A 123 5.50 -6.63 1.53
N TRP A 124 5.95 -6.19 0.36
CA TRP A 124 7.34 -6.35 -0.05
C TRP A 124 8.32 -5.60 0.87
N GLU A 125 7.99 -4.39 1.30
CA GLU A 125 8.83 -3.60 2.23
C GLU A 125 9.02 -4.32 3.57
N ILE A 126 7.94 -4.93 4.08
CA ILE A 126 7.96 -5.67 5.35
C ILE A 126 8.89 -6.88 5.24
N ARG A 127 8.89 -7.58 4.10
CA ARG A 127 9.80 -8.71 3.87
C ARG A 127 11.26 -8.27 3.86
N VAL A 128 11.58 -7.19 3.16
CA VAL A 128 12.95 -6.65 3.10
C VAL A 128 13.46 -6.26 4.49
N LEU A 129 12.62 -5.59 5.28
CA LEU A 129 12.96 -5.23 6.67
C LEU A 129 13.17 -6.46 7.55
N HIS A 130 12.34 -7.48 7.37
CA HIS A 130 12.46 -8.73 8.13
C HIS A 130 13.73 -9.49 7.77
N ASP A 131 14.11 -9.52 6.49
CA ASP A 131 15.33 -10.17 6.02
C ASP A 131 16.59 -9.45 6.56
N GLN A 132 16.60 -8.11 6.52
CA GLN A 132 17.66 -7.31 7.13
C GLN A 132 17.78 -7.56 8.63
N TRP A 133 16.66 -7.62 9.35
CA TRP A 133 16.66 -7.92 10.78
C TRP A 133 17.23 -9.31 11.08
N ASN A 134 16.84 -10.32 10.29
CA ASN A 134 17.35 -11.68 10.43
C ASN A 134 18.84 -11.79 10.11
N GLU A 135 19.34 -10.98 9.18
CA GLU A 135 20.77 -10.91 8.86
C GLU A 135 21.56 -10.30 10.01
N VAL A 136 21.09 -9.22 10.63
CA VAL A 136 21.73 -8.62 11.81
C VAL A 136 21.72 -9.60 12.99
N LEU A 137 20.68 -10.41 13.16
CA LEU A 137 20.68 -11.44 14.20
C LEU A 137 21.69 -12.57 13.96
N LYS A 138 22.03 -12.85 12.69
CA LYS A 138 22.97 -13.94 12.32
C LYS A 138 24.41 -13.47 12.23
N ASN A 139 24.62 -12.32 11.61
CA ASN A 139 25.94 -11.80 11.21
C ASN A 139 26.25 -10.46 11.89
N GLY A 140 25.39 -9.98 12.78
CA GLY A 140 25.55 -8.69 13.43
C GLY A 140 26.76 -8.62 14.36
N PRO A 141 27.12 -7.39 14.77
CA PRO A 141 28.31 -7.15 15.55
C PRO A 141 28.32 -7.96 16.85
N VAL A 142 29.54 -8.28 17.28
CA VAL A 142 29.81 -9.15 18.40
C VAL A 142 30.54 -8.32 19.47
N ASP A 143 30.15 -8.48 20.73
CA ASP A 143 30.83 -7.90 21.87
C ASP A 143 32.25 -8.48 22.04
N GLN A 144 33.09 -7.83 22.85
CA GLN A 144 34.45 -8.26 23.18
C GLN A 144 34.51 -9.71 23.73
N ASN A 145 33.39 -10.19 24.27
CA ASN A 145 33.22 -11.53 24.81
C ASN A 145 32.73 -12.58 23.77
N GLY A 146 32.65 -12.22 22.49
CA GLY A 146 32.23 -13.14 21.43
C GLY A 146 30.71 -13.35 21.33
N GLN A 147 29.90 -12.54 22.02
CA GLN A 147 28.44 -12.65 22.02
C GLN A 147 27.80 -11.59 21.10
N HIS A 148 26.84 -11.99 20.27
CA HIS A 148 26.12 -11.05 19.39
C HIS A 148 25.27 -10.07 20.23
N TYR A 149 25.20 -8.81 19.80
CA TYR A 149 24.38 -7.79 20.48
C TYR A 149 22.87 -8.08 20.42
N GLY A 150 22.43 -8.98 19.54
CA GLY A 150 21.05 -9.42 19.43
C GLY A 150 20.95 -10.94 19.44
N MET A 151 19.88 -11.46 20.04
CA MET A 151 19.54 -12.88 20.04
C MET A 151 18.10 -13.04 19.54
N PRO A 152 17.79 -14.11 18.76
CA PRO A 152 16.42 -14.43 18.42
C PRO A 152 15.54 -14.55 19.67
N ILE A 153 14.33 -14.00 19.60
CA ILE A 153 13.44 -13.88 20.76
C ILE A 153 13.16 -15.23 21.44
N ASP A 154 13.11 -16.32 20.68
CA ASP A 154 12.83 -17.65 21.22
C ASP A 154 14.01 -18.19 22.03
N GLN A 155 15.25 -17.95 21.60
CA GLN A 155 16.44 -18.28 22.37
C GLN A 155 16.54 -17.41 23.64
N ALA A 156 16.18 -16.12 23.53
CA ALA A 156 16.17 -15.22 24.68
C ALA A 156 15.18 -15.71 25.77
N LYS A 157 13.99 -16.18 25.38
CA LYS A 157 13.01 -16.78 26.32
C LYS A 157 13.59 -17.98 27.04
N GLU A 158 14.25 -18.89 26.33
CA GLU A 158 14.86 -20.07 26.94
C GLU A 158 15.97 -19.70 27.93
N GLN A 159 16.79 -18.70 27.62
CA GLN A 159 17.83 -18.23 28.54
C GLN A 159 17.24 -17.62 29.80
N VAL A 160 16.20 -16.81 29.67
CA VAL A 160 15.50 -16.22 30.82
C VAL A 160 14.87 -17.32 31.67
N LEU A 161 14.23 -18.32 31.06
CA LEU A 161 13.67 -19.47 31.79
C LEU A 161 14.75 -20.25 32.55
N LYS A 162 15.91 -20.51 31.92
CA LYS A 162 17.05 -21.16 32.59
C LYS A 162 17.57 -20.34 33.77
N GLN A 163 17.68 -19.02 33.62
CA GLN A 163 18.10 -18.13 34.71
C GLN A 163 17.10 -18.17 35.88
N LEU A 164 15.79 -18.15 35.59
CA LEU A 164 14.74 -18.23 36.60
C LEU A 164 14.78 -19.58 37.34
N GLU A 165 15.02 -20.69 36.64
CA GLU A 165 15.17 -22.00 37.27
C GLU A 165 16.42 -22.10 38.16
N GLN A 166 17.52 -21.44 37.77
CA GLN A 166 18.74 -21.38 38.57
C GLN A 166 18.54 -20.54 39.84
N GLN A 167 17.85 -19.40 39.74
CA GLN A 167 17.51 -18.58 40.91
C GLN A 167 16.59 -19.31 41.89
N LYS A 168 15.69 -20.17 41.38
CA LYS A 168 14.78 -20.96 42.24
C LYS A 168 15.48 -22.12 42.97
N LYS A 169 16.66 -22.53 42.52
CA LYS A 169 17.47 -23.59 43.15
C LYS A 169 18.49 -23.07 44.17
N GLN A 170 18.74 -21.77 44.19
CA GLN A 170 19.48 -21.09 45.26
C GLN A 170 18.54 -20.73 46.40
#